data_AF-A0A1H8FH06-F1
#
_entry.id   AF-A0A1H8FH06-F1
#
_cell.length_a   1.000
_cell.length_b   1.000
_cell.length_c   1.000
_cell.angle_alpha   90.00
_cell.angle_beta   90.00
_cell.angle_gamma   90.00
#
_symmetry.space_group_name_H-M   'P 1'
#
loop_
_entity.id
_entity.type
_entity.pdbx_description
1 polymer ?
#
loop_
_entity_poly.entity_id
_entity_poly.type
_entity_poly.pdbx_seq_one_letter_code
_entity_poly.pdbx_strand_id
1 'polypeptide(L)'
;MLFGGIFISCFNNPLDIPREINLYTLSAILSMILFGTVLAFCFYLKSLDYLSPTEASILTVGEPLCSIILSLIFLNVTFSSIELMGAVLILSTVFILAKAK
;
A
#
# COMPACT_ATOMS: atom_id res chain seq x y z
N MET A 1 -3.38 7.11 -8.71
CA MET A 1 -4.18 5.93 -9.13
C MET A 1 -4.97 6.16 -10.42
N LEU A 2 -5.68 7.30 -10.60
CA LEU A 2 -6.50 7.55 -11.79
C LEU A 2 -5.70 7.50 -13.13
N PHE A 3 -4.61 8.27 -13.25
CA PHE A 3 -3.79 8.27 -14.48
C PHE A 3 -3.13 6.92 -14.78
N GLY A 4 -2.67 6.20 -13.75
CA GLY A 4 -2.11 4.86 -13.93
C GLY A 4 -3.15 3.85 -14.42
N GLY A 5 -4.39 3.94 -13.91
CA GLY A 5 -5.50 3.12 -14.38
C GLY A 5 -5.85 3.38 -15.84
N ILE A 6 -5.91 4.66 -16.24
CA ILE A 6 -6.15 5.04 -17.64
C ILE A 6 -5.04 4.48 -18.55
N PHE A 7 -3.78 4.62 -18.16
CA PHE A 7 -2.64 4.14 -18.93
C PHE A 7 -2.66 2.62 -19.14
N ILE A 8 -2.90 1.84 -18.07
CA ILE A 8 -2.97 0.37 -18.14
C ILE A 8 -4.18 -0.09 -18.96
N SER A 9 -5.30 0.66 -18.89
CA SER A 9 -6.52 0.39 -19.66
C SER A 9 -6.37 0.57 -21.17
N CYS A 10 -5.35 1.30 -21.65
CA CYS A 10 -5.04 1.38 -23.08
C CYS A 10 -4.42 0.09 -23.63
N PHE A 11 -3.78 -0.71 -22.76
CA PHE A 11 -3.09 -1.96 -23.14
C PHE A 11 -3.88 -3.21 -22.75
N ASN A 12 -4.71 -3.13 -21.70
CA ASN A 12 -5.57 -4.22 -21.25
C ASN A 12 -7.02 -3.75 -21.27
N ASN A 13 -7.92 -4.53 -21.86
CA ASN A 13 -9.33 -4.22 -21.87
C ASN A 13 -9.91 -4.39 -20.45
N PRO A 14 -10.36 -3.31 -19.79
CA PRO A 14 -10.88 -3.38 -18.43
C PRO A 14 -12.24 -4.10 -18.35
N LEU A 15 -12.89 -4.34 -19.50
CA LEU A 15 -14.20 -4.98 -19.60
C LEU A 15 -14.12 -6.48 -19.93
N ASP A 16 -12.92 -7.03 -20.16
CA ASP A 16 -12.72 -8.47 -20.29
C ASP A 16 -12.73 -9.12 -18.90
N ILE A 17 -13.94 -9.29 -18.36
CA ILE A 17 -14.16 -9.94 -17.08
C ILE A 17 -13.95 -11.45 -17.27
N PRO A 18 -13.06 -12.10 -16.50
CA PRO A 18 -12.91 -13.55 -16.54
C PRO A 18 -14.25 -14.22 -16.22
N ARG A 19 -14.70 -15.11 -17.10
CA ARG A 19 -16.04 -15.71 -17.06
C ARG A 19 -16.25 -16.65 -15.85
N GLU A 20 -15.18 -17.06 -15.19
CA GLU A 20 -15.20 -17.98 -14.05
C GLU A 20 -14.82 -17.26 -12.76
N ILE A 21 -15.82 -16.67 -12.10
CA ILE A 21 -15.65 -16.09 -10.77
C ILE A 21 -15.89 -17.21 -9.76
N ASN A 22 -14.81 -17.80 -9.25
CA ASN A 22 -14.88 -18.80 -8.19
C ASN A 22 -15.15 -18.14 -6.82
N LEU A 23 -15.75 -18.87 -5.88
CA LEU A 23 -16.01 -18.41 -4.51
C LEU A 23 -14.72 -17.94 -3.80
N TYR A 24 -13.60 -18.60 -4.10
CA TYR A 24 -12.27 -18.21 -3.62
C TYR A 24 -11.84 -16.83 -4.14
N THR A 25 -12.03 -16.57 -5.44
CA THR A 25 -11.68 -15.28 -6.04
C THR A 25 -12.55 -14.16 -5.48
N LEU A 26 -13.85 -14.45 -5.28
CA LEU A 26 -14.79 -13.50 -4.70
C LEU A 26 -14.43 -13.16 -3.25
N SER A 27 -14.10 -14.16 -2.43
CA SER A 27 -13.71 -13.93 -1.03
C SER A 27 -12.38 -13.19 -0.90
N ALA A 28 -11.40 -13.50 -1.76
CA ALA A 28 -10.13 -12.79 -1.82
C ALA A 28 -10.34 -11.30 -2.15
N ILE A 29 -11.13 -10.99 -3.19
CA ILE A 29 -11.45 -9.60 -3.58
C ILE A 29 -12.17 -8.87 -2.43
N LEU A 30 -13.19 -9.49 -1.83
CA LEU A 30 -13.92 -8.89 -0.72
C LEU A 30 -13.01 -8.61 0.47
N SER A 31 -12.12 -9.53 0.83
CA SER A 31 -11.18 -9.33 1.92
C SER A 31 -10.22 -8.16 1.65
N MET A 32 -9.71 -8.05 0.42
CA MET A 32 -8.83 -6.97 0.00
C MET A 32 -9.54 -5.60 0.08
N ILE A 33 -10.81 -5.53 -0.33
CA ILE A 33 -11.60 -4.29 -0.25
C ILE A 33 -11.91 -3.93 1.20
N LEU A 34 -12.44 -4.88 1.99
CA LEU A 34 -12.89 -4.56 3.34
C LEU A 34 -11.71 -4.23 4.28
N PHE A 35 -10.68 -5.07 4.29
CA PHE A 35 -9.54 -4.90 5.21
C PHE A 35 -8.45 -4.01 4.64
N GLY A 36 -8.12 -4.16 3.35
CA GLY A 36 -7.01 -3.44 2.72
C GLY A 36 -7.32 -1.99 2.36
N THR A 37 -8.58 -1.63 2.11
CA THR A 37 -8.94 -0.26 1.71
C THR A 37 -9.94 0.39 2.64
N VAL A 38 -11.13 -0.19 2.84
CA VAL A 38 -12.21 0.46 3.60
C VAL A 38 -11.82 0.65 5.06
N LEU A 39 -11.42 -0.41 5.76
CA LEU A 39 -11.02 -0.32 7.17
C LEU A 39 -9.78 0.56 7.36
N ALA A 40 -8.76 0.39 6.51
CA ALA A 40 -7.57 1.23 6.54
C ALA A 40 -7.91 2.72 6.40
N PHE A 41 -8.79 3.06 5.45
CA PHE A 41 -9.23 4.44 5.25
C PHE A 41 -10.11 4.96 6.40
N CYS A 42 -10.99 4.12 6.97
CA CYS A 42 -11.75 4.49 8.16
C CYS A 42 -10.83 4.80 9.35
N PHE A 43 -9.81 3.99 9.59
CA PHE A 43 -8.82 4.26 10.65
C PHE A 43 -8.00 5.51 10.37
N TYR A 44 -7.64 5.76 9.11
CA TYR A 44 -7.00 7.01 8.72
C TYR A 44 -7.89 8.21 9.03
N LEU A 45 -9.16 8.20 8.62
CA LEU A 45 -10.10 9.30 8.94
C LEU A 45 -10.29 9.46 10.45
N LYS A 46 -10.44 8.36 11.19
CA LYS A 46 -10.57 8.41 12.66
C LYS A 46 -9.31 8.94 13.33
N SER A 47 -8.13 8.70 12.77
CA SER A 47 -6.86 9.23 13.30
C SER A 47 -6.82 10.75 13.25
N LEU A 48 -7.52 11.39 12.30
CA LEU A 48 -7.59 12.85 12.17
C LEU A 48 -8.39 13.52 13.31
N ASP A 49 -9.19 12.76 14.06
CA ASP A 49 -9.83 13.27 15.27
C ASP A 49 -8.83 13.43 16.44
N TYR A 50 -7.68 12.75 16.37
CA TYR A 50 -6.67 12.70 17.43
C TYR A 50 -5.34 13.35 17.02
N LEU A 51 -5.01 13.33 15.73
CA LEU A 51 -3.76 13.80 15.16
C LEU A 51 -4.05 14.89 14.12
N SER A 52 -3.14 15.86 14.03
CA SER A 52 -3.19 16.81 12.91
C SER A 52 -2.95 16.08 11.58
N PRO A 53 -3.50 16.56 10.43
CA PRO A 53 -3.26 15.95 9.13
C PRO A 53 -1.78 15.78 8.79
N THR A 54 -0.94 16.70 9.25
CA THR A 54 0.51 16.64 9.07
C THR A 54 1.13 15.47 9.85
N GLU A 55 0.71 15.22 11.08
CA GLU A 55 1.20 14.09 11.88
C GLU A 55 0.73 12.75 11.35
N ALA A 56 -0.57 12.65 11.02
CA ALA A 56 -1.13 11.45 10.42
C ALA A 56 -0.38 11.09 9.12
N SER A 57 -0.10 12.08 8.27
CA SER A 57 0.65 11.88 7.03
C SER A 57 2.10 11.44 7.26
N ILE A 58 2.76 11.87 8.34
CA ILE A 58 4.12 11.43 8.68
C ILE A 58 4.10 9.97 9.16
N LEU A 59 3.06 9.57 9.91
CA LEU A 59 2.87 8.19 10.34
C LEU A 59 2.60 7.24 9.16
N THR A 60 1.95 7.73 8.10
CA THR A 60 1.74 6.97 6.85
C THR A 60 3.06 6.58 6.18
N VAL A 61 4.15 7.30 6.44
CA VAL A 61 5.48 6.93 5.92
C VAL A 61 6.02 5.63 6.58
N GLY A 62 5.32 5.07 7.57
CA GLY A 62 5.53 3.70 8.04
C GLY A 62 5.06 2.60 7.08
N GLU A 63 4.23 2.91 6.08
CA GLU A 63 3.77 1.95 5.07
C GLU A 63 4.91 1.22 4.32
N PRO A 64 5.93 1.91 3.77
CA PRO A 64 7.06 1.23 3.10
C PRO A 64 7.84 0.32 4.05
N LEU A 65 7.99 0.70 5.33
CA LEU A 65 8.62 -0.13 6.36
C LEU A 65 7.84 -1.44 6.56
N CYS A 66 6.54 -1.32 6.82
CA CYS A 66 5.66 -2.47 7.00
C CYS A 66 5.63 -3.35 5.74
N SER A 67 5.63 -2.75 4.55
CA SER A 67 5.64 -3.48 3.28
C SER A 67 6.89 -4.34 3.12
N ILE A 68 8.09 -3.80 3.42
CA ILE A 68 9.33 -4.56 3.36
C ILE A 68 9.28 -5.74 4.34
N ILE A 69 8.91 -5.49 5.60
CA ILE A 69 8.84 -6.53 6.64
C ILE A 69 7.84 -7.62 6.28
N LEU A 70 6.63 -7.23 5.86
CA LEU A 70 5.57 -8.18 5.47
C LEU A 70 5.96 -8.95 4.21
N SER A 71 6.63 -8.34 3.24
CA SER A 71 7.09 -9.02 2.03
C SER A 71 8.15 -10.09 2.32
N LEU A 72 9.02 -9.86 3.31
CA LEU A 72 9.97 -10.87 3.79
C LEU A 72 9.26 -12.03 4.48
N ILE A 73 8.32 -11.73 5.39
CA ILE A 73 7.66 -12.74 6.23
C ILE A 73 6.65 -13.57 5.44
N PHE A 74 5.77 -12.92 4.68
CA PHE A 74 4.63 -13.57 4.02
C PHE A 74 4.95 -14.01 2.59
N LEU A 75 5.69 -13.19 1.83
CA LEU A 75 5.96 -13.48 0.42
C LEU A 75 7.35 -14.12 0.19
N ASN A 76 8.20 -14.21 1.22
CA ASN A 76 9.57 -14.75 1.13
C ASN A 76 10.39 -14.11 -0.01
N VAL A 77 10.19 -12.81 -0.25
CA VAL A 77 10.90 -12.08 -1.32
C VAL A 77 12.36 -11.91 -0.93
N THR A 78 13.28 -12.24 -1.82
CA THR A 78 14.72 -11.97 -1.65
C THR A 78 15.08 -10.62 -2.24
N PHE A 79 15.64 -9.72 -1.43
CA PHE A 79 16.05 -8.40 -1.90
C PHE A 79 17.45 -8.44 -2.51
N SER A 80 17.58 -7.88 -3.72
CA SER A 80 18.85 -7.56 -4.35
C SER A 80 19.54 -6.38 -3.66
N SER A 81 20.86 -6.26 -3.81
CA SER A 81 21.63 -5.14 -3.24
C SER A 81 21.11 -3.76 -3.67
N ILE A 82 20.58 -3.63 -4.89
CA ILE A 82 20.00 -2.38 -5.41
C ILE A 82 18.67 -2.06 -4.71
N GLU A 83 17.82 -3.06 -4.50
CA GLU A 83 16.53 -2.89 -3.83
C GLU A 83 16.73 -2.53 -2.36
N LEU A 84 17.75 -3.12 -1.73
CA LEU A 84 18.12 -2.82 -0.36
C LEU A 84 18.65 -1.38 -0.21
N MET A 85 19.39 -0.88 -1.21
CA MET A 85 19.83 0.52 -1.26
C MET A 85 18.63 1.47 -1.45
N GLY A 86 17.66 1.11 -2.31
CA GLY A 86 16.41 1.84 -2.46
C GLY A 86 15.58 1.87 -1.17
N ALA A 87 15.49 0.75 -0.46
CA ALA A 87 14.85 0.67 0.84
C ALA A 87 15.51 1.62 1.84
N VAL A 88 16.86 1.59 1.96
CA VAL A 88 17.60 2.49 2.85
C VAL A 88 17.33 3.96 2.53
N LEU A 89 17.24 4.34 1.25
CA LEU A 89 16.90 5.70 0.86
C LEU A 89 15.50 6.10 1.32
N ILE A 90 14.49 5.26 1.11
CA ILE A 90 13.12 5.52 1.58
C ILE A 90 13.09 5.63 3.10
N LEU A 91 13.79 4.74 3.82
CA LEU A 91 13.88 4.80 5.28
C LEU A 91 14.52 6.11 5.75
N SER A 92 15.59 6.55 5.09
CA SER A 92 16.27 7.79 5.45
C SER A 92 15.35 9.01 5.35
N THR A 93 14.49 9.09 4.32
CA THR A 93 13.54 10.20 4.17
C THR A 93 12.46 10.16 5.25
N VAL A 94 11.99 8.96 5.62
CA VAL A 94 11.08 8.77 6.76
C VAL A 94 11.66 9.33 8.05
N PHE A 95 12.91 8.94 8.37
CA PHE A 95 13.58 9.36 9.59
C PHE A 95 13.82 10.88 9.63
N ILE A 96 14.22 11.48 8.51
CA ILE A 96 14.42 12.93 8.41
C ILE A 96 13.09 13.65 8.62
N LEU A 97 12.01 13.20 7.97
CA LEU A 97 10.70 13.83 8.08
C LEU A 97 10.12 13.71 9.50
N ALA A 98 10.34 12.57 10.16
CA ALA A 98 9.94 12.36 11.55
C ALA A 98 10.75 13.24 12.54
N LYS A 99 11.99 13.59 12.22
CA LYS A 99 12.89 14.45 13.02
C LYS A 99 12.73 15.94 12.76
N ALA A 100 12.22 16.34 11.60
CA ALA A 100 12.06 17.74 11.21
C ALA A 100 10.87 18.44 11.90
N LYS A 101 10.23 17.76 12.86
CA LYS A 101 9.21 18.28 13.76
C LYS A 101 9.74 18.25 15.19
#